data_AF-A0A7R9USY0-F1
#
_entry.id   AF-A0A7R9USY0-F1
#
_cell.length_a   1.000
_cell.length_b   1.000
_cell.length_c   1.000
_cell.angle_alpha   90.00
_cell.angle_beta   90.00
_cell.angle_gamma   90.00
#
_symmetry.space_group_name_H-M   'P 1'
#
loop_
_entity.id
_entity.type
_entity.pdbx_description
1 polymer ?
#
loop_
_entity_poly.entity_id
_entity_poly.type
_entity_poly.pdbx_seq_one_letter_code
_entity_poly.pdbx_strand_id
1 'polypeptide(L)'
;AAAVESGLALVALTAIEDKLQAGVPHTLEHLRRAGLKVWVLTGDKVETAVNIGFACKLLTTEMTLLHIGAADADGGGGGGGGARGALTTEGLREQLRTLTAHYAAQILAQLP
;
A
#
# COMPACT_ATOMS: atom_id res chain seq x y z
N ALA A 1 1.40 -31.88 1.45
CA ALA A 1 0.62 -30.83 2.13
C ALA A 1 -0.58 -30.42 1.27
N ALA A 2 -0.38 -29.78 0.11
CA ALA A 2 -1.47 -29.25 -0.73
C ALA A 2 -2.59 -30.25 -1.12
N ALA A 3 -2.29 -31.54 -1.32
CA ALA A 3 -3.33 -32.54 -1.64
C ALA A 3 -4.31 -32.81 -0.49
N VAL A 4 -3.94 -32.55 0.77
CA VAL A 4 -4.76 -32.75 1.97
C VAL A 4 -5.65 -31.53 2.26
N GLU A 5 -5.29 -30.35 1.77
CA GLU A 5 -6.02 -29.09 1.95
C GLU A 5 -7.12 -28.88 0.88
N SER A 6 -7.78 -29.97 0.45
CA SER A 6 -8.86 -29.94 -0.55
C SER A 6 -10.22 -30.25 0.09
N GLY A 7 -11.30 -29.65 -0.42
CA GLY A 7 -12.66 -29.88 0.09
C GLY A 7 -12.96 -29.28 1.47
N LEU A 8 -12.18 -28.29 1.93
CA LEU A 8 -12.40 -27.60 3.20
C LEU A 8 -13.61 -26.65 3.11
N ALA A 9 -14.39 -26.56 4.19
CA ALA A 9 -15.44 -25.56 4.36
C ALA A 9 -14.96 -24.44 5.31
N LEU A 10 -15.18 -23.18 4.93
CA LEU A 10 -14.89 -22.04 5.80
C LEU A 10 -15.88 -22.02 6.97
N VAL A 11 -15.38 -22.22 8.19
CA VAL A 11 -16.21 -22.23 9.40
C VAL A 11 -16.28 -20.85 10.05
N ALA A 12 -15.15 -20.16 10.11
CA ALA A 12 -15.04 -18.85 10.75
C ALA A 12 -13.82 -18.07 10.24
N LEU A 13 -13.81 -16.77 10.53
CA LEU A 13 -12.69 -15.86 10.30
C LEU A 13 -12.34 -15.18 11.62
N THR A 14 -11.07 -14.89 11.81
CA THR A 14 -10.59 -14.10 12.95
C THR A 14 -9.88 -12.86 12.42
N ALA A 15 -9.95 -11.77 13.17
CA ALA A 15 -9.23 -10.54 12.87
C ALA A 15 -8.52 -10.10 14.16
N ILE A 16 -7.23 -9.83 14.05
CA ILE A 16 -6.41 -9.33 15.16
C ILE A 16 -5.91 -7.95 14.75
N GLU A 17 -6.10 -6.99 15.64
CA GLU A 17 -5.62 -5.62 15.45
C GLU A 17 -4.19 -5.48 16.01
N ASP A 18 -3.27 -4.99 15.19
CA ASP A 18 -1.94 -4.60 15.65
C ASP A 18 -2.03 -3.30 16.45
N LYS A 19 -1.77 -3.43 17.76
CA LYS A 19 -1.83 -2.28 18.67
C LYS A 19 -0.71 -1.30 18.39
N LEU A 20 -1.09 -0.08 18.03
CA LEU A 20 -0.19 1.05 17.93
C LEU A 20 0.15 1.61 19.30
N GLN A 21 1.29 2.31 19.39
CA GLN A 21 1.61 3.11 20.56
C GLN A 21 0.60 4.25 20.72
N ALA A 22 0.37 4.66 21.98
CA ALA A 22 -0.55 5.73 22.30
C ALA A 22 -0.17 7.04 21.58
N GLY A 23 -1.15 7.68 20.95
CA GLY A 23 -0.97 8.98 20.29
C GLY A 23 -0.33 8.94 18.90
N VAL A 24 0.08 7.77 18.38
CA VAL A 24 0.65 7.65 17.03
C VAL A 24 -0.27 8.23 15.95
N PRO A 25 -1.57 7.86 15.86
CA PRO A 25 -2.42 8.35 14.78
C PRO A 25 -2.60 9.88 14.81
N HIS A 26 -2.78 10.44 16.02
CA HIS A 26 -2.96 11.88 16.21
C HIS A 26 -1.69 12.66 15.87
N THR A 27 -0.51 12.14 16.27
CA THR A 27 0.77 12.77 15.96
C THR A 27 1.02 12.79 14.45
N LEU A 28 0.80 11.67 13.77
CA LEU A 28 0.95 11.60 12.31
C LEU A 28 0.00 12.56 11.58
N GLU A 29 -1.25 12.66 12.04
CA GLU A 29 -2.22 13.62 11.51
C GLU A 29 -1.74 15.07 11.67
N HIS A 30 -1.17 15.42 12.83
CA HIS A 30 -0.61 16.75 13.08
C HIS A 30 0.59 17.06 12.17
N LEU A 31 1.51 16.12 12.01
CA LEU A 31 2.65 16.25 11.11
C LEU A 31 2.18 16.49 9.67
N ARG A 32 1.19 15.72 9.21
CA ARG A 32 0.62 15.89 7.87
C ARG A 32 -0.09 17.24 7.68
N ARG A 33 -0.87 17.69 8.67
CA ARG A 33 -1.52 19.01 8.66
C ARG A 33 -0.52 20.16 8.65
N ALA A 34 0.66 19.96 9.25
CA ALA A 34 1.77 20.90 9.18
C ALA A 34 2.55 20.88 7.85
N GLY A 35 2.10 20.08 6.86
CA GLY A 35 2.74 19.96 5.55
C GLY A 35 3.95 19.02 5.51
N LEU A 36 4.19 18.25 6.58
CA LEU A 36 5.32 17.30 6.63
C LEU A 36 4.97 15.99 5.94
N LYS A 37 5.87 15.53 5.06
CA LYS A 37 5.76 14.24 4.39
C LYS A 37 6.37 13.16 5.29
N VAL A 38 5.55 12.21 5.72
CA VAL A 38 5.99 11.09 6.57
C VAL A 38 6.23 9.86 5.71
N TRP A 39 7.39 9.22 5.90
CA TRP A 39 7.77 7.97 5.24
C TRP A 39 7.97 6.89 6.29
N VAL A 40 7.49 5.68 6.00
CA VAL A 40 7.70 4.51 6.86
C VAL A 40 8.64 3.57 6.13
N LEU A 41 9.81 3.35 6.72
CA LEU A 41 10.75 2.32 6.28
C LEU A 41 10.64 1.17 7.27
N THR A 42 10.28 -0.01 6.78
CA THR A 42 10.13 -1.22 7.59
C THR A 42 10.75 -2.41 6.89
N GLY A 43 11.27 -3.35 7.69
CA GLY A 43 11.69 -4.67 7.21
C GLY A 43 10.60 -5.74 7.33
N ASP A 44 9.39 -5.33 7.71
CA ASP A 44 8.23 -6.21 7.80
C ASP A 44 7.60 -6.45 6.42
N LYS A 45 6.72 -7.45 6.34
CA LYS A 45 5.97 -7.78 5.13
C LYS A 45 5.13 -6.59 4.64
N VAL A 46 4.91 -6.53 3.34
CA VAL A 46 4.13 -5.45 2.70
C VAL A 46 2.71 -5.42 3.25
N GLU A 47 2.08 -6.58 3.45
CA GLU A 47 0.71 -6.67 3.97
C GLU A 47 0.59 -6.06 5.37
N THR A 48 1.56 -6.35 6.25
CA THR A 48 1.59 -5.78 7.60
C THR A 48 1.85 -4.28 7.55
N ALA A 49 2.79 -3.83 6.72
CA ALA A 49 3.08 -2.40 6.55
C ALA A 49 1.85 -1.61 6.07
N VAL A 50 1.08 -2.18 5.15
CA VAL A 50 -0.18 -1.58 4.67
C VAL A 50 -1.22 -1.53 5.79
N ASN A 51 -1.40 -2.62 6.55
CA ASN A 51 -2.32 -2.65 7.67
C ASN A 51 -1.97 -1.60 8.73
N ILE A 52 -0.69 -1.48 9.10
CA ILE A 52 -0.20 -0.45 10.02
C ILE A 52 -0.43 0.95 9.44
N GLY A 53 -0.20 1.14 8.13
CA GLY A 53 -0.48 2.39 7.43
C GLY A 53 -1.93 2.86 7.58
N PHE A 54 -2.89 1.94 7.47
CA PHE A 54 -4.31 2.22 7.73
C PHE A 54 -4.60 2.45 9.22
N ALA A 55 -4.10 1.60 10.10
CA ALA A 55 -4.31 1.72 11.55
C ALA A 55 -3.84 3.09 12.10
N CYS A 56 -2.73 3.60 11.58
CA CYS A 56 -2.15 4.87 12.00
C CYS A 56 -2.68 6.09 11.23
N LYS A 57 -3.67 5.89 10.35
CA LYS A 57 -4.26 6.93 9.47
C LYS A 57 -3.26 7.62 8.54
N LEU A 58 -2.13 6.96 8.27
CA LEU A 58 -1.20 7.40 7.24
C LEU A 58 -1.80 7.14 5.85
N LEU A 59 -2.50 6.01 5.70
CA LEU A 59 -3.28 5.63 4.53
C LEU A 59 -4.78 5.80 4.80
N THR A 60 -5.53 6.24 3.80
CA THR A 60 -7.00 6.29 3.83
C THR A 60 -7.59 5.50 2.66
N THR A 61 -8.83 5.07 2.78
CA THR A 61 -9.53 4.28 1.74
C THR A 61 -9.72 5.03 0.42
N GLU A 62 -9.59 6.35 0.44
CA GLU A 62 -9.68 7.23 -0.72
C GLU A 62 -8.35 7.33 -1.50
N MET A 63 -7.25 6.85 -0.92
CA MET A 63 -5.94 6.88 -1.55
C MET A 63 -5.74 5.72 -2.52
N THR A 64 -5.15 6.00 -3.67
CA THR A 64 -4.63 4.97 -4.57
C THR A 64 -3.31 4.43 -4.04
N LEU A 65 -3.24 3.13 -3.74
CA LEU A 65 -2.00 2.46 -3.35
C LEU A 65 -1.21 2.04 -4.60
N LEU A 66 -0.01 2.59 -4.76
CA LEU A 66 0.94 2.18 -5.79
C LEU A 66 1.90 1.14 -5.22
N HIS A 67 1.78 -0.12 -5.66
CA HIS A 67 2.70 -1.18 -5.28
C HIS A 67 3.79 -1.36 -6.34
N ILE A 68 5.05 -1.29 -5.92
CA ILE A 68 6.22 -1.42 -6.80
C ILE A 68 7.05 -2.59 -6.30
N GLY A 69 7.09 -3.67 -7.07
CA GLY A 69 7.91 -4.85 -6.82
C GLY A 69 8.56 -5.33 -8.10
N ALA A 70 9.68 -6.03 -7.98
CA ALA A 70 10.22 -6.78 -9.10
C ALA A 70 9.24 -7.91 -9.45
N ALA A 71 9.07 -8.20 -10.74
CA ALA A 71 8.35 -9.39 -11.14
C ALA A 71 9.19 -10.61 -10.75
N ASP A 72 8.71 -11.40 -9.79
CA ASP A 72 9.29 -12.71 -9.52
C ASP A 72 8.98 -13.60 -10.73
N ALA A 73 10.02 -13.90 -11.50
CA ALA A 73 9.96 -14.91 -12.54
C ALA A 73 9.94 -16.30 -11.90
N ASP A 74 8.81 -16.68 -11.30
CA ASP A 74 8.55 -18.07 -10.96
C ASP A 74 7.08 -18.45 -11.24
N GLY A 75 6.92 -19.62 -11.86
CA GLY A 75 5.72 -20.06 -12.55
C GLY A 75 4.68 -20.75 -11.69
N GLY A 76 3.42 -20.74 -12.16
CA GLY A 76 2.36 -21.60 -11.65
C GLY A 76 0.98 -20.96 -11.79
N GLY A 77 0.15 -21.49 -12.68
CA GLY A 77 -1.09 -20.86 -13.16
C GLY A 77 -2.26 -20.80 -12.18
N GLY A 78 -3.27 -19.98 -12.54
CA GLY A 78 -4.60 -20.04 -11.92
C GLY A 78 -5.42 -18.75 -11.93
N GLY A 79 -6.01 -18.43 -13.10
CA GLY A 79 -7.25 -17.67 -13.33
C GLY A 79 -7.74 -16.57 -12.37
N GLY A 80 -7.75 -15.32 -12.86
CA GLY A 80 -8.54 -14.21 -12.31
C GLY A 80 -8.25 -12.90 -13.03
N GLY A 81 -9.06 -12.55 -14.02
CA GLY A 81 -8.86 -11.42 -14.92
C GLY A 81 -8.85 -10.06 -14.24
N GLY A 82 -7.68 -9.44 -14.21
CA GLY A 82 -7.48 -8.00 -14.06
C GLY A 82 -6.19 -7.68 -14.80
N ALA A 83 -6.18 -6.64 -15.62
CA ALA A 83 -5.06 -6.26 -16.47
C ALA A 83 -3.81 -5.91 -15.64
N ARG A 84 -3.09 -6.92 -15.15
CA ARG A 84 -1.73 -6.81 -14.64
C ARG A 84 -0.79 -6.80 -15.83
N GLY A 85 -0.81 -5.69 -16.57
CA GLY A 85 0.31 -5.37 -17.44
C GLY A 85 1.54 -5.31 -16.56
N ALA A 86 2.53 -6.16 -16.81
CA ALA A 86 3.84 -6.04 -16.20
C ALA A 86 4.29 -4.60 -16.42
N LEU A 87 4.37 -3.81 -15.34
CA LEU A 87 4.84 -2.44 -15.41
C LEU A 87 6.31 -2.51 -15.78
N THR A 88 6.61 -2.32 -17.06
CA THR A 88 7.97 -2.12 -17.52
C THR A 88 8.56 -0.93 -16.76
N THR A 89 9.88 -0.89 -16.61
CA THR A 89 10.57 0.25 -15.98
C THR A 89 10.19 1.59 -16.61
N GLU A 90 9.81 1.59 -17.90
CA GLU A 90 9.23 2.74 -18.59
C GLU A 90 7.80 3.06 -18.16
N GLY A 91 6.92 2.06 -18.05
CA GLY A 91 5.56 2.24 -17.53
C GLY A 91 5.54 2.81 -16.11
N LEU A 92 6.45 2.33 -15.26
CA LEU A 92 6.62 2.86 -13.91
C LEU A 92 7.15 4.30 -13.92
N ARG A 93 8.15 4.60 -14.76
CA ARG A 93 8.67 5.97 -14.91
C ARG A 93 7.58 6.93 -15.36
N GLU A 94 6.72 6.51 -16.26
CA GLU A 94 5.64 7.34 -16.75
C GLU A 94 4.58 7.56 -15.67
N GLN A 95 4.16 6.52 -14.94
CA GLN A 95 3.26 6.67 -13.79
C GLN A 95 3.84 7.59 -12.71
N LEU A 96 5.13 7.43 -12.37
CA LEU A 96 5.81 8.30 -11.41
C LEU A 96 5.90 9.74 -11.91
N ARG A 97 6.14 9.97 -13.21
CA ARG A 97 6.11 11.31 -13.80
C ARG A 97 4.73 11.94 -13.71
N THR A 98 3.68 11.20 -14.07
CA THR A 98 2.30 11.69 -13.99
C THR A 98 1.91 12.04 -12.55
N LEU A 99 2.24 11.16 -11.60
CA LEU A 99 2.01 11.42 -10.16
C LEU A 99 2.84 12.61 -9.68
N THR A 100 4.11 12.69 -10.04
CA THR A 100 4.99 13.80 -9.66
C THR A 100 4.47 15.12 -10.21
N ALA A 101 4.02 15.16 -11.47
CA ALA A 101 3.44 16.35 -12.08
C ALA A 101 2.13 16.77 -11.37
N HIS A 102 1.26 15.81 -11.06
CA HIS A 102 0.00 16.08 -10.35
C HIS A 102 0.26 16.65 -8.94
N TYR A 103 1.16 16.02 -8.17
CA TYR A 103 1.50 16.49 -6.83
C TYR A 103 2.31 17.78 -6.84
N ALA A 104 3.19 17.99 -7.82
CA ALA A 104 3.92 19.24 -7.97
C ALA A 104 2.97 20.41 -8.24
N ALA A 105 1.94 20.22 -9.08
CA ALA A 105 0.91 21.22 -9.32
C ALA A 105 0.09 21.53 -8.06
N GLN A 106 -0.28 20.51 -7.27
CA GLN A 106 -0.97 20.72 -6.00
C GLN A 106 -0.11 21.45 -4.95
N ILE A 107 1.18 21.12 -4.87
CA ILE A 107 2.12 21.78 -3.94
C ILE A 107 2.35 23.24 -4.37
N LEU A 108 2.52 23.49 -5.67
CA LEU A 108 2.68 24.85 -6.21
C LEU A 108 1.42 25.71 -6.02
N ALA A 109 0.22 25.11 -6.10
CA ALA A 109 -1.03 25.81 -5.84
C ALA A 109 -1.27 26.16 -4.34
N GLN A 110 -0.47 25.61 -3.44
CA GLN A 110 -0.51 25.90 -1.99
C GLN A 110 0.59 26.86 -1.53
N LEU A 111 1.45 27.34 -2.44
CA LEU A 111 2.41 28.41 -2.19
C LEU A 111 1.72 29.78 -2.41
N PRO A 112 1.95 30.77 -1.52
CA PRO A 112 1.30 32.08 -1.57
C PRO A 112 1.70 32.93 -2.78
#